data_AF-A0A1G6JH33-F1
#
_entry.id   AF-A0A1G6JH33-F1
#
_cell.length_a   1.000
_cell.length_b   1.000
_cell.length_c   1.000
_cell.angle_alpha   90.00
_cell.angle_beta   90.00
_cell.angle_gamma   90.00
#
_symmetry.space_group_name_H-M   'P 1'
#
loop_
_entity.id
_entity.type
_entity.pdbx_description
1 polymer ?
#
loop_
_entity_poly.entity_id
_entity_poly.type
_entity_poly.pdbx_seq_one_letter_code
_entity_poly.pdbx_strand_id
1 'polypeptide(L)'
;MEKVLVFGHKNPDTDAICSAIAYAELKKELGMNAEPVRLGEISGETQFALDYFKVEGPRFVETVASEVNNVILVDHNERQQSANDIESVRVLEVIDHHRIANFETSDPIYYRCEPVGCTATILNKMYKENGVTIRKEVAGLMLSAIISDSLLFKSPTCTEQDVAAARELAEIAGVDADSYGLEMLKAGADLSGKTMEQLISLDAKEFQMGNAKVEIAQVNAVDTNDVLVHQAELEKAISAVVEEKGLDLFLFVVTDILTNDSVGLAIGKAANVVEKAYNVSLENNTATLKGVVSRKKQIVPVLTEAFQA
;
A
#
# COMPACT_ATOMS: atom_id res chain seq x y z
N MET A 1 21.80 21.01 -11.37
CA MET A 1 21.72 19.54 -11.46
C MET A 1 20.47 19.17 -12.23
N GLU A 2 20.52 18.07 -12.97
CA GLU A 2 19.37 17.56 -13.72
C GLU A 2 18.21 17.25 -12.75
N LYS A 3 16.98 17.52 -13.18
CA LYS A 3 15.77 17.27 -12.40
C LYS A 3 15.50 15.76 -12.33
N VAL A 4 15.13 15.27 -11.16
CA VAL A 4 14.75 13.86 -10.91
C VAL A 4 13.37 13.85 -10.27
N LEU A 5 12.48 12.98 -10.76
CA LEU A 5 11.19 12.74 -10.10
C LEU A 5 11.31 11.56 -9.14
N VAL A 6 10.70 11.69 -7.96
CA VAL A 6 10.61 10.63 -6.94
C VAL A 6 9.14 10.28 -6.76
N PHE A 7 8.77 9.00 -6.90
CA PHE A 7 7.38 8.59 -6.79
C PHE A 7 7.20 7.15 -6.33
N GLY A 8 6.06 6.90 -5.70
CA GLY A 8 5.56 5.58 -5.37
C GLY A 8 4.76 4.93 -6.50
N HIS A 9 4.06 3.86 -6.20
CA HIS A 9 3.24 3.14 -7.19
C HIS A 9 1.96 3.91 -7.59
N LYS A 10 1.31 3.44 -8.65
CA LYS A 10 -0.08 3.77 -9.00
C LYS A 10 -1.03 3.39 -7.86
N ASN A 11 -2.16 4.09 -7.76
CA ASN A 11 -3.07 3.99 -6.61
C ASN A 11 -2.29 4.15 -5.30
N PRO A 12 -1.63 5.31 -5.10
CA PRO A 12 -0.66 5.48 -4.03
C PRO A 12 -1.36 5.42 -2.68
N ASP A 13 -0.78 4.65 -1.76
CA ASP A 13 -1.15 4.66 -0.36
C ASP A 13 -0.32 5.71 0.41
N THR A 14 -0.44 5.68 1.73
CA THR A 14 0.25 6.64 2.60
C THR A 14 1.77 6.45 2.55
N ASP A 15 2.30 5.22 2.45
CA ASP A 15 3.75 5.01 2.32
C ASP A 15 4.26 5.54 0.98
N ALA A 16 3.63 5.18 -0.14
CA ALA A 16 3.99 5.66 -1.47
C ALA A 16 4.09 7.21 -1.55
N ILE A 17 3.15 7.93 -0.95
CA ILE A 17 3.16 9.41 -0.92
C ILE A 17 4.21 9.95 0.06
N CYS A 18 4.18 9.49 1.31
CA CYS A 18 5.03 10.04 2.37
C CYS A 18 6.51 9.72 2.14
N SER A 19 6.83 8.50 1.68
CA SER A 19 8.20 8.12 1.30
C SER A 19 8.70 8.90 0.09
N ALA A 20 7.85 9.24 -0.88
CA ALA A 20 8.27 10.09 -2.01
C ALA A 20 8.66 11.49 -1.54
N ILE A 21 7.84 12.09 -0.66
CA ILE A 21 8.10 13.41 -0.05
C ILE A 21 9.40 13.37 0.76
N ALA A 22 9.51 12.43 1.70
CA ALA A 22 10.66 12.30 2.59
C ALA A 22 11.94 12.07 1.78
N TYR A 23 11.91 11.20 0.79
CA TYR A 23 13.12 10.90 0.04
C TYR A 23 13.54 12.03 -0.89
N ALA A 24 12.59 12.72 -1.52
CA ALA A 24 12.89 13.94 -2.28
C ALA A 24 13.51 15.03 -1.40
N GLU A 25 13.06 15.19 -0.15
CA GLU A 25 13.67 16.11 0.80
C GLU A 25 15.10 15.71 1.18
N LEU A 26 15.33 14.44 1.53
CA LEU A 26 16.68 13.93 1.77
C LEU A 26 17.61 14.20 0.59
N LYS A 27 17.14 13.94 -0.63
CA LYS A 27 17.91 14.18 -1.87
C LYS A 27 18.23 15.65 -2.07
N LYS A 28 17.31 16.57 -1.77
CA LYS A 28 17.58 18.02 -1.81
C LYS A 28 18.65 18.45 -0.83
N GLU A 29 18.62 17.95 0.41
CA GLU A 29 19.66 18.22 1.41
C GLU A 29 21.04 17.69 0.98
N LEU A 30 21.05 16.61 0.19
CA LEU A 30 22.25 16.05 -0.43
C LEU A 30 22.63 16.70 -1.77
N GLY A 31 21.97 17.81 -2.14
CA GLY A 31 22.27 18.63 -3.31
C GLY A 31 21.57 18.21 -4.60
N MET A 32 20.75 17.15 -4.61
CA MET A 32 20.02 16.70 -5.80
C MET A 32 18.71 17.49 -6.03
N ASN A 33 18.44 17.84 -7.30
CA ASN A 33 17.20 18.49 -7.70
C ASN A 33 16.06 17.45 -7.84
N ALA A 34 15.53 16.99 -6.71
CA ALA A 34 14.47 15.99 -6.64
C ALA A 34 13.08 16.63 -6.43
N GLU A 35 12.05 16.16 -7.12
CA GLU A 35 10.64 16.55 -6.91
C GLU A 35 9.80 15.31 -6.58
N PRO A 36 9.05 15.29 -5.48
CA PRO A 36 8.08 14.22 -5.23
C PRO A 36 6.85 14.42 -6.11
N VAL A 37 6.39 13.36 -6.76
CA VAL A 37 5.15 13.33 -7.58
C VAL A 37 4.32 12.10 -7.24
N ARG A 38 3.04 12.10 -7.64
CA ARG A 38 2.12 10.97 -7.43
C ARG A 38 1.54 10.46 -8.75
N LEU A 39 1.24 9.16 -8.79
CA LEU A 39 0.71 8.44 -9.96
C LEU A 39 -0.80 8.12 -9.86
N GLY A 40 -1.48 8.66 -8.85
CA GLY A 40 -2.91 8.44 -8.63
C GLY A 40 -3.49 9.41 -7.60
N GLU A 41 -4.79 9.28 -7.34
CA GLU A 41 -5.51 10.10 -6.36
C GLU A 41 -4.99 9.85 -4.93
N ILE A 42 -5.13 10.86 -4.07
CA ILE A 42 -4.72 10.80 -2.67
C ILE A 42 -5.87 10.17 -1.86
N SER A 43 -5.56 9.14 -1.06
CA SER A 43 -6.56 8.47 -0.21
C SER A 43 -7.00 9.36 0.96
N GLY A 44 -8.14 9.05 1.59
CA GLY A 44 -8.61 9.77 2.79
C GLY A 44 -7.63 9.67 3.97
N GLU A 45 -6.99 8.51 4.13
CA GLU A 45 -5.93 8.29 5.11
C GLU A 45 -4.73 9.21 4.86
N THR A 46 -4.26 9.24 3.63
CA THR A 46 -3.09 10.04 3.24
C THR A 46 -3.41 11.54 3.31
N GLN A 47 -4.63 11.93 2.92
CA GLN A 47 -5.08 13.32 3.04
C GLN A 47 -5.12 13.77 4.50
N PHE A 48 -5.59 12.91 5.42
CA PHE A 48 -5.54 13.19 6.85
C PHE A 48 -4.11 13.45 7.33
N ALA A 49 -3.14 12.62 6.92
CA ALA A 49 -1.74 12.81 7.27
C ALA A 49 -1.16 14.14 6.73
N LEU A 50 -1.42 14.45 5.45
CA LEU A 50 -1.01 15.69 4.81
C LEU A 50 -1.59 16.93 5.50
N ASP A 51 -2.89 16.92 5.80
CA ASP A 51 -3.58 18.02 6.46
C ASP A 51 -3.09 18.21 7.91
N TYR A 52 -2.91 17.12 8.65
CA TYR A 52 -2.45 17.15 10.03
C TYR A 52 -1.06 17.79 10.14
N PHE A 53 -0.14 17.41 9.25
CA PHE A 53 1.22 17.94 9.21
C PHE A 53 1.40 19.17 8.31
N LYS A 54 0.31 19.69 7.72
CA LYS A 54 0.28 20.89 6.89
C LYS A 54 1.26 20.81 5.71
N VAL A 55 1.34 19.66 5.07
CA VAL A 55 2.17 19.42 3.89
C VAL A 55 1.26 19.33 2.66
N GLU A 56 1.62 20.05 1.60
CA GLU A 56 0.90 19.94 0.33
C GLU A 56 1.17 18.57 -0.31
N GLY A 57 0.11 17.94 -0.84
CA GLY A 57 0.23 16.68 -1.55
C GLY A 57 1.08 16.81 -2.82
N PRO A 58 1.82 15.75 -3.22
CA PRO A 58 2.62 15.79 -4.45
C PRO A 58 1.77 16.05 -5.70
N ARG A 59 2.37 16.70 -6.69
CA ARG A 59 1.72 16.94 -7.98
C ARG A 59 1.43 15.62 -8.70
N PHE A 60 0.26 15.51 -9.30
CA PHE A 60 -0.11 14.38 -10.15
C PHE A 60 0.63 14.41 -11.48
N VAL A 61 1.11 13.24 -11.92
CA VAL A 61 1.66 13.02 -13.25
C VAL A 61 1.14 11.72 -13.84
N GLU A 62 0.84 11.73 -15.13
CA GLU A 62 0.46 10.53 -15.89
C GLU A 62 1.67 9.88 -16.59
N THR A 63 2.63 10.72 -17.01
CA THR A 63 3.87 10.32 -17.67
C THR A 63 5.05 11.11 -17.10
N VAL A 64 6.26 10.55 -17.17
CA VAL A 64 7.48 11.14 -16.57
C VAL A 64 8.55 11.49 -17.60
N ALA A 65 8.60 10.79 -18.73
CA ALA A 65 9.63 10.96 -19.77
C ALA A 65 9.57 12.31 -20.49
N SER A 66 8.41 12.98 -20.44
CA SER A 66 8.25 14.32 -20.99
C SER A 66 8.91 15.41 -20.12
N GLU A 67 9.20 15.11 -18.85
CA GLU A 67 9.76 16.07 -17.89
C GLU A 67 11.22 15.80 -17.51
N VAL A 68 11.60 14.53 -17.40
CA VAL A 68 12.91 14.12 -16.87
C VAL A 68 13.46 12.89 -17.61
N ASN A 69 14.78 12.74 -17.63
CA ASN A 69 15.42 11.50 -18.10
C ASN A 69 15.64 10.48 -16.98
N ASN A 70 15.56 10.92 -15.72
CA ASN A 70 15.96 10.14 -14.55
C ASN A 70 14.87 10.17 -13.47
N VAL A 71 14.63 9.02 -12.86
CA VAL A 71 13.63 8.85 -11.79
C VAL A 71 14.16 8.02 -10.63
N ILE A 72 13.51 8.15 -9.48
CA ILE A 72 13.74 7.33 -8.29
C ILE A 72 12.41 6.72 -7.88
N LEU A 73 12.42 5.42 -7.62
CA LEU A 73 11.24 4.68 -7.17
C LEU A 73 11.30 4.50 -5.66
N VAL A 74 10.18 4.75 -5.00
CA VAL A 74 9.96 4.37 -3.61
C VAL A 74 8.80 3.38 -3.54
N ASP A 75 8.86 2.44 -2.61
CA ASP A 75 7.77 1.53 -2.26
C ASP A 75 7.24 0.62 -3.40
N HIS A 76 7.95 0.55 -4.53
CA HIS A 76 7.66 -0.40 -5.59
C HIS A 76 8.85 -0.58 -6.53
N ASN A 77 8.79 -1.66 -7.31
CA ASN A 77 9.72 -1.94 -8.40
C ASN A 77 9.05 -2.52 -9.65
N GLU A 78 7.94 -3.25 -9.52
CA GLU A 78 7.34 -3.95 -10.67
C GLU A 78 6.79 -2.94 -11.70
N ARG A 79 7.21 -3.03 -12.98
CA ARG A 79 6.87 -2.07 -14.05
C ARG A 79 5.39 -1.71 -14.14
N GLN A 80 4.51 -2.71 -14.01
CA GLN A 80 3.06 -2.51 -14.14
C GLN A 80 2.45 -1.67 -13.01
N GLN A 81 3.14 -1.53 -11.88
CA GLN A 81 2.74 -0.68 -10.76
C GLN A 81 3.28 0.75 -10.89
N SER A 82 4.24 0.99 -11.80
CA SER A 82 4.94 2.26 -11.97
C SER A 82 4.28 3.18 -13.02
N ALA A 83 4.95 4.29 -13.34
CA ALA A 83 4.52 5.23 -14.38
C ALA A 83 4.34 4.52 -15.74
N ASN A 84 3.37 4.97 -16.55
CA ASN A 84 3.01 4.32 -17.82
C ASN A 84 4.18 4.22 -18.80
N ASP A 85 5.09 5.19 -18.76
CA ASP A 85 6.26 5.33 -19.61
C ASP A 85 7.57 5.07 -18.86
N ILE A 86 7.54 4.27 -17.78
CA ILE A 86 8.74 3.97 -16.97
C ILE A 86 9.91 3.40 -17.79
N GLU A 87 9.62 2.68 -18.87
CA GLU A 87 10.65 2.14 -19.79
C GLU A 87 11.35 3.22 -20.63
N SER A 88 10.80 4.43 -20.67
CA SER A 88 11.35 5.57 -21.42
C SER A 88 12.25 6.47 -20.58
N VAL A 89 12.45 6.15 -19.29
CA VAL A 89 13.32 6.90 -18.37
C VAL A 89 14.31 5.96 -17.68
N ARG A 90 15.39 6.53 -17.16
CA ARG A 90 16.36 5.78 -16.36
C ARG A 90 15.95 5.78 -14.89
N VAL A 91 15.76 4.60 -14.32
CA VAL A 91 15.69 4.43 -12.86
C VAL A 91 17.09 4.58 -12.28
N LEU A 92 17.30 5.55 -11.40
CA LEU A 92 18.57 5.76 -10.70
C LEU A 92 18.64 4.95 -9.41
N GLU A 93 17.54 4.93 -8.67
CA GLU A 93 17.48 4.36 -7.34
C GLU A 93 16.11 3.73 -7.06
N VAL A 94 16.09 2.67 -6.25
CA VAL A 94 14.88 2.02 -5.73
C VAL A 94 15.02 1.81 -4.23
N ILE A 95 14.08 2.36 -3.45
CA ILE A 95 13.96 2.13 -2.00
C ILE A 95 12.63 1.44 -1.73
N ASP A 96 12.64 0.19 -1.29
CA ASP A 96 11.43 -0.65 -1.30
C ASP A 96 11.46 -1.73 -0.21
N HIS A 97 10.31 -2.28 0.13
CA HIS A 97 10.14 -3.44 1.03
C HIS A 97 9.31 -4.58 0.37
N HIS A 98 9.06 -4.47 -0.92
CA HIS A 98 8.39 -5.47 -1.74
C HIS A 98 9.30 -6.58 -2.26
N ARG A 99 8.67 -7.66 -2.71
CA ARG A 99 9.37 -8.65 -3.52
C ARG A 99 9.86 -7.98 -4.81
N ILE A 100 10.87 -8.56 -5.43
CA ILE A 100 11.40 -8.05 -6.70
C ILE A 100 10.85 -8.91 -7.83
N ALA A 101 10.16 -8.28 -8.78
CA ALA A 101 9.62 -8.93 -9.97
C ALA A 101 9.40 -7.90 -11.09
N ASN A 102 9.41 -8.33 -12.36
CA ASN A 102 9.13 -7.47 -13.52
C ASN A 102 9.89 -6.12 -13.51
N PHE A 103 11.14 -6.14 -13.05
CA PHE A 103 12.02 -4.98 -12.95
C PHE A 103 13.37 -5.32 -13.59
N GLU A 104 13.87 -4.44 -14.46
CA GLU A 104 15.19 -4.57 -15.08
C GLU A 104 15.78 -3.19 -15.37
N THR A 105 17.11 -3.08 -15.36
CA THR A 105 17.84 -1.86 -15.72
C THR A 105 18.99 -2.19 -16.66
N SER A 106 19.31 -1.27 -17.57
CA SER A 106 20.46 -1.40 -18.48
C SER A 106 21.79 -1.14 -17.79
N ASP A 107 21.78 -0.29 -16.76
CA ASP A 107 22.94 0.14 -16.00
C ASP A 107 22.84 -0.31 -14.54
N PRO A 108 23.96 -0.42 -13.81
CA PRO A 108 23.95 -0.52 -12.35
C PRO A 108 23.23 0.68 -11.72
N ILE A 109 22.43 0.40 -10.69
CA ILE A 109 21.64 1.38 -9.94
C ILE A 109 21.83 1.19 -8.43
N TYR A 110 21.40 2.17 -7.64
CA TYR A 110 21.28 1.98 -6.19
C TYR A 110 19.96 1.30 -5.86
N TYR A 111 20.00 0.02 -5.50
CA TYR A 111 18.81 -0.73 -5.10
C TYR A 111 18.91 -1.09 -3.63
N ARG A 112 18.05 -0.50 -2.79
CA ARG A 112 17.97 -0.80 -1.35
C ARG A 112 16.58 -1.34 -1.03
N CYS A 113 16.51 -2.65 -0.84
CA CYS A 113 15.31 -3.30 -0.35
C CYS A 113 15.59 -4.04 0.95
N GLU A 114 14.74 -3.81 1.94
CA GLU A 114 14.84 -4.42 3.26
C GLU A 114 13.50 -5.05 3.63
N PRO A 115 13.48 -6.27 4.21
CA PRO A 115 12.24 -6.95 4.58
C PRO A 115 11.66 -6.40 5.90
N VAL A 116 11.40 -5.09 5.93
CA VAL A 116 10.76 -4.36 7.05
C VAL A 116 9.28 -4.08 6.74
N GLY A 117 8.58 -3.52 7.72
CA GLY A 117 7.16 -3.22 7.63
C GLY A 117 6.82 -2.11 6.64
N CYS A 118 7.70 -1.12 6.45
CA CYS A 118 7.42 0.10 5.68
C CYS A 118 8.68 0.69 5.02
N THR A 119 8.55 1.32 3.85
CA THR A 119 9.65 2.02 3.14
C THR A 119 10.17 3.21 3.95
N ALA A 120 9.30 3.93 4.66
CA ALA A 120 9.71 5.04 5.53
C ALA A 120 10.65 4.61 6.67
N THR A 121 10.60 3.35 7.11
CA THR A 121 11.58 2.78 8.06
C THR A 121 12.99 2.73 7.47
N ILE A 122 13.09 2.40 6.17
CA ILE A 122 14.36 2.41 5.43
C ILE A 122 14.87 3.85 5.29
N LEU A 123 13.98 4.77 4.93
CA LEU A 123 14.32 6.20 4.80
C LEU A 123 14.80 6.80 6.13
N ASN A 124 14.21 6.41 7.28
CA ASN A 124 14.69 6.84 8.59
C ASN A 124 16.16 6.46 8.81
N LYS A 125 16.58 5.27 8.37
CA LYS A 125 18.00 4.87 8.41
C LYS A 125 18.84 5.73 7.49
N MET A 126 18.37 5.98 6.27
CA MET A 126 19.09 6.77 5.28
C MET A 126 19.33 8.22 5.73
N TYR A 127 18.36 8.85 6.38
CA TYR A 127 18.53 10.17 6.99
C TYR A 127 19.68 10.18 8.00
N LYS A 128 19.71 9.20 8.90
CA LYS A 128 20.77 9.05 9.92
C LYS A 128 22.14 8.76 9.31
N GLU A 129 22.20 7.83 8.36
CA GLU A 129 23.43 7.45 7.66
C GLU A 129 24.07 8.64 6.95
N ASN A 130 23.27 9.59 6.48
CA ASN A 130 23.73 10.80 5.82
C ASN A 130 23.88 12.01 6.76
N GLY A 131 23.59 11.85 8.06
CA GLY A 131 23.66 12.93 9.03
C GLY A 131 22.71 14.09 8.75
N VAL A 132 21.59 13.83 8.07
CA VAL A 132 20.56 14.84 7.75
C VAL A 132 19.49 14.81 8.82
N THR A 133 19.16 15.98 9.38
CA THR A 133 18.09 16.12 10.36
C THR A 133 16.72 16.00 9.70
N ILE A 134 15.83 15.17 10.25
CA ILE A 134 14.45 15.04 9.79
C ILE A 134 13.64 16.21 10.34
N ARG A 135 12.97 16.98 9.46
CA ARG A 135 12.06 18.06 9.87
C ARG A 135 10.80 17.47 10.54
N LYS A 136 10.19 18.26 11.43
CA LYS A 136 8.99 17.86 12.18
C LYS A 136 7.89 17.32 11.27
N GLU A 137 7.58 18.02 10.17
CA GLU A 137 6.51 17.66 9.27
C GLU A 137 6.82 16.37 8.51
N VAL A 138 8.07 16.19 8.07
CA VAL A 138 8.53 14.96 7.38
C VAL A 138 8.56 13.77 8.32
N ALA A 139 8.97 13.97 9.58
CA ALA A 139 8.90 12.92 10.59
C ALA A 139 7.46 12.47 10.82
N GLY A 140 6.53 13.43 10.82
CA GLY A 140 5.10 13.15 10.87
C GLY A 140 4.63 12.27 9.73
N LEU A 141 4.96 12.62 8.49
CA LEU A 141 4.60 11.84 7.30
C LEU A 141 5.24 10.44 7.30
N MET A 142 6.52 10.33 7.68
CA MET A 142 7.19 9.03 7.79
C MET A 142 6.56 8.16 8.89
N LEU A 143 6.11 8.76 10.00
CA LEU A 143 5.32 8.06 11.01
C LEU A 143 3.97 7.58 10.43
N SER A 144 3.28 8.43 9.68
CA SER A 144 2.02 8.07 9.01
C SER A 144 2.17 6.84 8.12
N ALA A 145 3.22 6.79 7.31
CA ALA A 145 3.55 5.65 6.47
C ALA A 145 3.71 4.37 7.30
N ILE A 146 4.53 4.41 8.36
CA ILE A 146 4.76 3.24 9.22
C ILE A 146 3.46 2.77 9.88
N ILE A 147 2.62 3.69 10.37
CA ILE A 147 1.34 3.35 10.99
C ILE A 147 0.39 2.70 9.98
N SER A 148 0.33 3.22 8.76
CA SER A 148 -0.50 2.70 7.66
C SER A 148 -0.14 1.25 7.33
N ASP A 149 1.11 1.01 6.91
CA ASP A 149 1.58 -0.32 6.48
C ASP A 149 1.57 -1.37 7.60
N SER A 150 1.79 -0.91 8.82
CA SER A 150 1.82 -1.77 9.99
C SER A 150 0.45 -1.96 10.64
N LEU A 151 -0.60 -1.25 10.17
CA LEU A 151 -1.91 -1.18 10.82
C LEU A 151 -1.77 -0.94 12.34
N LEU A 152 -1.13 0.17 12.70
CA LEU A 152 -0.82 0.51 14.10
C LEU A 152 -0.03 -0.61 14.81
N PHE A 153 1.01 -1.10 14.14
CA PHE A 153 1.93 -2.15 14.62
C PHE A 153 1.31 -3.54 14.81
N LYS A 154 0.14 -3.81 14.22
CA LYS A 154 -0.56 -5.09 14.33
C LYS A 154 -0.34 -6.03 13.15
N SER A 155 -0.01 -5.50 11.98
CA SER A 155 0.28 -6.27 10.78
C SER A 155 1.49 -7.19 11.01
N PRO A 156 1.46 -8.44 10.51
CA PRO A 156 2.62 -9.34 10.58
C PRO A 156 3.80 -8.85 9.72
N THR A 157 3.66 -7.80 8.92
CA THR A 157 4.78 -7.12 8.23
C THR A 157 5.63 -6.31 9.18
N CYS A 158 5.04 -5.79 10.26
CA CYS A 158 5.70 -4.95 11.25
C CYS A 158 6.86 -5.67 11.93
N THR A 159 8.01 -5.00 12.02
CA THR A 159 9.22 -5.47 12.69
C THR A 159 9.57 -4.56 13.86
N GLU A 160 10.49 -5.00 14.72
CA GLU A 160 11.01 -4.17 15.82
C GLU A 160 11.67 -2.88 15.31
N GLN A 161 12.19 -2.88 14.07
CA GLN A 161 12.79 -1.70 13.45
C GLN A 161 11.73 -0.66 13.10
N ASP A 162 10.56 -1.09 12.66
CA ASP A 162 9.43 -0.20 12.37
C ASP A 162 8.90 0.44 13.65
N VAL A 163 8.76 -0.36 14.72
CA VAL A 163 8.35 0.14 16.05
C VAL A 163 9.36 1.15 16.60
N ALA A 164 10.67 0.87 16.45
CA ALA A 164 11.72 1.79 16.90
C ALA A 164 11.71 3.10 16.09
N ALA A 165 11.60 3.00 14.76
CA ALA A 165 11.52 4.17 13.89
C ALA A 165 10.27 5.01 14.19
N ALA A 166 9.10 4.39 14.35
CA ALA A 166 7.87 5.10 14.67
C ALA A 166 7.95 5.87 15.99
N ARG A 167 8.55 5.28 17.04
CA ARG A 167 8.74 5.98 18.33
C ARG A 167 9.59 7.23 18.21
N GLU A 168 10.71 7.13 17.49
CA GLU A 168 11.58 8.27 17.23
C GLU A 168 10.89 9.34 16.39
N LEU A 169 10.22 8.93 15.31
CA LEU A 169 9.53 9.86 14.41
C LEU A 169 8.34 10.54 15.11
N ALA A 170 7.63 9.84 16.01
CA ALA A 170 6.57 10.42 16.83
C ALA A 170 7.10 11.47 17.81
N GLU A 171 8.27 11.24 18.42
CA GLU A 171 8.93 12.24 19.26
C GLU A 171 9.30 13.50 18.46
N ILE A 172 9.89 13.33 17.27
CA ILE A 172 10.26 14.45 16.38
C ILE A 172 9.00 15.20 15.89
N ALA A 173 7.96 14.46 15.50
CA ALA A 173 6.69 15.00 15.03
C ALA A 173 5.86 15.65 16.16
N GLY A 174 6.16 15.32 17.42
CA GLY A 174 5.46 15.82 18.60
C GLY A 174 4.02 15.32 18.71
N VAL A 175 3.79 14.04 18.41
CA VAL A 175 2.47 13.39 18.46
C VAL A 175 2.52 12.10 19.29
N ASP A 176 1.38 11.70 19.85
CA ASP A 176 1.19 10.35 20.39
C ASP A 176 0.82 9.40 19.24
N ALA A 177 1.69 8.43 18.95
CA ALA A 177 1.55 7.56 17.78
C ALA A 177 0.25 6.73 17.81
N ASP A 178 -0.18 6.27 18.99
CA ASP A 178 -1.39 5.45 19.13
C ASP A 178 -2.65 6.27 18.84
N SER A 179 -2.79 7.44 19.48
CA SER A 179 -3.95 8.31 19.30
C SER A 179 -4.00 8.92 17.90
N TYR A 180 -2.87 9.41 17.39
CA TYR A 180 -2.76 9.95 16.03
C TYR A 180 -3.06 8.86 14.99
N GLY A 181 -2.44 7.69 15.14
CA GLY A 181 -2.56 6.61 14.19
C GLY A 181 -3.96 6.05 14.11
N LEU A 182 -4.66 5.92 15.24
CA LEU A 182 -6.04 5.48 15.25
C LEU A 182 -6.96 6.44 14.47
N GLU A 183 -6.79 7.75 14.65
CA GLU A 183 -7.59 8.75 13.91
C GLU A 183 -7.25 8.75 12.41
N MET A 184 -5.98 8.58 12.06
CA MET A 184 -5.55 8.45 10.66
C MET A 184 -6.15 7.21 9.99
N LEU A 185 -6.05 6.03 10.62
CA LEU A 185 -6.60 4.80 10.08
C LEU A 185 -8.14 4.86 9.96
N LYS A 186 -8.83 5.52 10.90
CA LYS A 186 -10.27 5.77 10.79
C LYS A 186 -10.62 6.65 9.60
N ALA A 187 -9.82 7.68 9.30
CA ALA A 187 -10.01 8.50 8.11
C ALA A 187 -9.82 7.71 6.81
N GLY A 188 -8.93 6.71 6.81
CA GLY A 188 -8.78 5.74 5.72
C GLY A 188 -9.93 4.74 5.59
N ALA A 189 -10.53 4.39 6.72
CA ALA A 189 -11.68 3.50 6.81
C ALA A 189 -13.03 4.21 6.59
N ASP A 190 -13.03 5.50 6.25
CA ASP A 190 -14.25 6.19 5.84
C ASP A 190 -14.63 5.77 4.41
N LEU A 191 -15.59 4.85 4.35
CA LEU A 191 -16.13 4.30 3.12
C LEU A 191 -17.40 5.04 2.65
N SER A 192 -17.80 6.10 3.37
CA SER A 192 -18.98 6.87 3.03
C SER A 192 -18.84 7.56 1.66
N GLY A 193 -19.92 7.57 0.88
CA GLY A 193 -19.95 8.20 -0.44
C GLY A 193 -19.25 7.42 -1.57
N LYS A 194 -18.65 6.26 -1.30
CA LYS A 194 -18.09 5.38 -2.32
C LYS A 194 -19.15 4.46 -2.90
N THR A 195 -19.12 4.22 -4.21
CA THR A 195 -19.96 3.20 -4.85
C THR A 195 -19.40 1.81 -4.61
N MET A 196 -20.20 0.76 -4.82
CA MET A 196 -19.73 -0.63 -4.66
C MET A 196 -18.61 -0.96 -5.63
N GLU A 197 -18.67 -0.44 -6.86
CA GLU A 197 -17.62 -0.58 -7.87
C GLU A 197 -16.31 0.10 -7.42
N GLN A 198 -16.41 1.25 -6.76
CA GLN A 198 -15.25 1.91 -6.17
C GLN A 198 -14.70 1.07 -5.02
N LEU A 199 -15.54 0.60 -4.10
CA LEU A 199 -15.11 -0.20 -2.94
C LEU A 199 -14.31 -1.44 -3.35
N ILE A 200 -14.81 -2.20 -4.32
CA ILE A 200 -14.14 -3.43 -4.77
C ILE A 200 -12.91 -3.17 -5.63
N SER A 201 -12.63 -1.93 -6.03
CA SER A 201 -11.47 -1.57 -6.86
C SER A 201 -10.39 -0.76 -6.13
N LEU A 202 -10.69 -0.17 -4.96
CA LEU A 202 -9.77 0.71 -4.20
C LEU A 202 -8.38 0.10 -3.99
N ASP A 203 -8.33 -1.12 -3.47
CA ASP A 203 -7.09 -1.90 -3.33
C ASP A 203 -7.27 -3.31 -3.92
N ALA A 204 -7.66 -3.36 -5.19
CA ALA A 204 -7.73 -4.59 -5.97
C ALA A 204 -6.39 -4.90 -6.64
N LYS A 205 -5.92 -6.14 -6.50
CA LYS A 205 -4.76 -6.66 -7.24
C LYS A 205 -5.11 -8.00 -7.90
N GLU A 206 -4.73 -8.14 -9.16
CA GLU A 206 -4.85 -9.38 -9.93
C GLU A 206 -3.63 -10.29 -9.70
N PHE A 207 -3.88 -11.59 -9.62
CA PHE A 207 -2.88 -12.63 -9.39
C PHE A 207 -3.14 -13.83 -10.30
N GLN A 208 -2.05 -14.45 -10.75
CA GLN A 208 -2.09 -15.75 -11.40
C GLN A 208 -1.67 -16.82 -10.37
N MET A 209 -2.58 -17.71 -10.00
CA MET A 209 -2.35 -18.78 -9.02
C MET A 209 -2.50 -20.16 -9.69
N GLY A 210 -1.38 -20.71 -10.18
CA GLY A 210 -1.42 -21.88 -11.06
C GLY A 210 -2.13 -21.54 -12.37
N ASN A 211 -3.19 -22.28 -12.71
CA ASN A 211 -4.02 -22.00 -13.88
C ASN A 211 -5.19 -21.04 -13.58
N ALA A 212 -5.37 -20.63 -12.32
CA ALA A 212 -6.47 -19.77 -11.91
C ALA A 212 -6.10 -18.29 -11.98
N LYS A 213 -6.97 -17.48 -12.56
CA LYS A 213 -6.94 -16.02 -12.53
C LYS A 213 -7.75 -15.54 -11.33
N VAL A 214 -7.08 -14.84 -10.42
CA VAL A 214 -7.64 -14.43 -9.12
C VAL A 214 -7.54 -12.92 -8.97
N GLU A 215 -8.58 -12.28 -8.44
CA GLU A 215 -8.52 -10.89 -7.99
C GLU A 215 -8.77 -10.82 -6.49
N ILE A 216 -7.94 -10.08 -5.77
CA ILE A 216 -8.08 -9.87 -4.34
C ILE A 216 -8.17 -8.37 -4.10
N ALA A 217 -9.32 -7.95 -3.59
CA ALA A 217 -9.57 -6.57 -3.17
C ALA A 217 -9.70 -6.51 -1.66
N GLN A 218 -9.12 -5.48 -1.05
CA GLN A 218 -9.14 -5.29 0.39
C GLN A 218 -9.61 -3.87 0.73
N VAL A 219 -10.40 -3.73 1.78
CA VAL A 219 -10.78 -2.42 2.36
C VAL A 219 -10.63 -2.46 3.87
N ASN A 220 -10.20 -1.34 4.44
CA ASN A 220 -10.15 -1.15 5.88
C ASN A 220 -11.51 -0.59 6.35
N ALA A 221 -12.01 -1.11 7.47
CA ALA A 221 -13.24 -0.67 8.11
C ALA A 221 -13.04 -0.61 9.63
N VAL A 222 -13.77 0.29 10.29
CA VAL A 222 -13.86 0.31 11.77
C VAL A 222 -14.83 -0.74 12.27
N ASP A 223 -15.93 -0.94 11.53
CA ASP A 223 -16.86 -2.05 11.69
C ASP A 223 -17.10 -2.70 10.32
N THR A 224 -16.78 -3.98 10.19
CA THR A 224 -17.01 -4.72 8.95
C THR A 224 -18.48 -4.73 8.52
N ASN A 225 -19.42 -4.60 9.47
CA ASN A 225 -20.85 -4.57 9.18
C ASN A 225 -21.26 -3.35 8.38
N ASP A 226 -20.55 -2.22 8.48
CA ASP A 226 -20.84 -1.01 7.69
C ASP A 226 -20.65 -1.24 6.18
N VAL A 227 -19.85 -2.26 5.82
CA VAL A 227 -19.65 -2.69 4.43
C VAL A 227 -20.57 -3.85 4.08
N LEU A 228 -20.62 -4.87 4.95
CA LEU A 228 -21.32 -6.12 4.68
C LEU A 228 -22.85 -5.99 4.71
N VAL A 229 -23.40 -4.93 5.31
CA VAL A 229 -24.81 -4.54 5.13
C VAL A 229 -25.20 -4.38 3.66
N HIS A 230 -24.25 -4.04 2.78
CA HIS A 230 -24.44 -3.93 1.34
C HIS A 230 -24.05 -5.19 0.54
N GLN A 231 -23.96 -6.37 1.19
CA GLN A 231 -23.46 -7.60 0.57
C GLN A 231 -24.11 -7.93 -0.77
N ALA A 232 -25.44 -7.80 -0.92
CA ALA A 232 -26.12 -8.12 -2.17
C ALA A 232 -25.66 -7.22 -3.34
N GLU A 233 -25.36 -5.96 -3.08
CA GLU A 233 -24.85 -5.02 -4.08
C GLU A 233 -23.38 -5.30 -4.40
N LEU A 234 -22.58 -5.64 -3.38
CA LEU A 234 -21.19 -6.10 -3.54
C LEU A 234 -21.11 -7.36 -4.40
N GLU A 235 -21.92 -8.38 -4.10
CA GLU A 235 -21.95 -9.62 -4.88
C GLU A 235 -22.29 -9.37 -6.34
N LYS A 236 -23.22 -8.46 -6.62
CA LYS A 236 -23.59 -8.06 -7.98
C LYS A 236 -22.41 -7.39 -8.70
N ALA A 237 -21.76 -6.43 -8.06
CA ALA A 237 -20.62 -5.71 -8.63
C ALA A 237 -19.43 -6.67 -8.87
N ILE A 238 -19.11 -7.52 -7.89
CA ILE A 238 -18.04 -8.51 -7.98
C ILE A 238 -18.33 -9.53 -9.08
N SER A 239 -19.57 -10.03 -9.18
CA SER A 239 -19.94 -10.99 -10.22
C SER A 239 -19.76 -10.42 -11.62
N ALA A 240 -20.04 -9.13 -11.83
CA ALA A 240 -19.80 -8.45 -13.10
C ALA A 240 -18.30 -8.42 -13.44
N VAL A 241 -17.44 -8.13 -12.47
CA VAL A 241 -15.97 -8.15 -12.65
C VAL A 241 -15.46 -9.56 -12.94
N VAL A 242 -15.98 -10.57 -12.22
CA VAL A 242 -15.64 -11.98 -12.46
C VAL A 242 -15.96 -12.39 -13.89
N GLU A 243 -17.12 -11.99 -14.42
CA GLU A 243 -17.53 -12.29 -15.80
C GLU A 243 -16.68 -11.51 -16.81
N GLU A 244 -16.52 -10.19 -16.63
CA GLU A 244 -15.78 -9.31 -17.53
C GLU A 244 -14.32 -9.74 -17.69
N LYS A 245 -13.64 -10.05 -16.59
CA LYS A 245 -12.21 -10.37 -16.58
C LYS A 245 -11.93 -11.87 -16.71
N GLY A 246 -12.97 -12.70 -16.71
CA GLY A 246 -12.86 -14.17 -16.74
C GLY A 246 -12.14 -14.73 -15.51
N LEU A 247 -12.46 -14.23 -14.31
CA LEU A 247 -11.80 -14.66 -13.07
C LEU A 247 -12.31 -16.04 -12.61
N ASP A 248 -11.41 -16.85 -12.06
CA ASP A 248 -11.77 -18.08 -11.36
C ASP A 248 -12.23 -17.80 -9.92
N LEU A 249 -11.67 -16.76 -9.30
CA LEU A 249 -11.98 -16.29 -7.95
C LEU A 249 -11.83 -14.76 -7.84
N PHE A 250 -12.81 -14.12 -7.24
CA PHE A 250 -12.67 -12.79 -6.64
C PHE A 250 -12.85 -12.93 -5.13
N LEU A 251 -11.86 -12.49 -4.35
CA LEU A 251 -11.93 -12.44 -2.90
C LEU A 251 -11.92 -10.98 -2.43
N PHE A 252 -13.05 -10.51 -1.93
CA PHE A 252 -13.16 -9.19 -1.28
C PHE A 252 -12.95 -9.34 0.22
N VAL A 253 -12.02 -8.57 0.79
CA VAL A 253 -11.58 -8.70 2.18
C VAL A 253 -11.88 -7.40 2.91
N VAL A 254 -12.81 -7.44 3.86
CA VAL A 254 -13.12 -6.30 4.73
C VAL A 254 -12.36 -6.50 6.05
N THR A 255 -11.35 -5.68 6.29
CA THR A 255 -10.46 -5.78 7.45
C THR A 255 -10.88 -4.81 8.54
N ASP A 256 -11.15 -5.35 9.73
CA ASP A 256 -11.37 -4.57 10.94
C ASP A 256 -10.02 -4.12 11.52
N ILE A 257 -9.75 -2.82 11.43
CA ILE A 257 -8.49 -2.24 11.91
C ILE A 257 -8.35 -2.22 13.44
N LEU A 258 -9.44 -2.41 14.19
CA LEU A 258 -9.45 -2.44 15.64
C LEU A 258 -9.21 -3.84 16.18
N THR A 259 -9.88 -4.84 15.59
CA THR A 259 -9.80 -6.24 16.06
C THR A 259 -8.72 -7.05 15.37
N ASN A 260 -8.24 -6.62 14.20
CA ASN A 260 -7.29 -7.34 13.34
C ASN A 260 -7.84 -8.67 12.80
N ASP A 261 -9.16 -8.74 12.65
CA ASP A 261 -9.84 -9.80 11.92
C ASP A 261 -10.33 -9.27 10.57
N SER A 262 -10.53 -10.17 9.60
CA SER A 262 -11.21 -9.81 8.36
C SER A 262 -12.45 -10.65 8.14
N VAL A 263 -13.36 -10.15 7.31
CA VAL A 263 -14.41 -10.96 6.67
C VAL A 263 -14.11 -11.06 5.19
N GLY A 264 -13.96 -12.28 4.69
CA GLY A 264 -13.80 -12.55 3.26
C GLY A 264 -15.16 -12.83 2.61
N LEU A 265 -15.48 -12.11 1.53
CA LEU A 265 -16.57 -12.38 0.60
C LEU A 265 -15.97 -12.99 -0.68
N ALA A 266 -16.25 -14.27 -0.94
CA ALA A 266 -15.63 -15.04 -2.01
C ALA A 266 -16.64 -15.37 -3.11
N ILE A 267 -16.38 -14.93 -4.34
CA ILE A 267 -17.25 -15.13 -5.50
C ILE A 267 -16.44 -15.70 -6.67
N GLY A 268 -17.04 -16.64 -7.40
CA GLY A 268 -16.40 -17.31 -8.54
C GLY A 268 -16.42 -18.83 -8.40
N LYS A 269 -16.09 -19.54 -9.49
CA LYS A 269 -16.16 -21.01 -9.54
C LYS A 269 -15.16 -21.71 -8.61
N ALA A 270 -14.13 -21.01 -8.13
CA ALA A 270 -13.13 -21.50 -7.18
C ALA A 270 -13.30 -20.92 -5.75
N ALA A 271 -14.48 -20.41 -5.38
CA ALA A 271 -14.73 -19.86 -4.03
C ALA A 271 -14.42 -20.84 -2.89
N ASN A 272 -14.68 -22.13 -3.10
CA ASN A 272 -14.39 -23.21 -2.14
C ASN A 272 -12.89 -23.35 -1.80
N VAL A 273 -11.98 -22.80 -2.60
CA VAL A 273 -10.54 -22.79 -2.28
C VAL A 273 -10.29 -21.95 -1.01
N VAL A 274 -11.09 -20.92 -0.76
CA VAL A 274 -10.99 -20.07 0.44
C VAL A 274 -11.30 -20.89 1.71
N GLU A 275 -12.29 -21.78 1.66
CA GLU A 275 -12.61 -22.69 2.78
C GLU A 275 -11.42 -23.57 3.15
N LYS A 276 -10.78 -24.19 2.14
CA LYS A 276 -9.59 -25.03 2.32
C LYS A 276 -8.40 -24.21 2.84
N ALA A 277 -8.18 -23.02 2.29
CA ALA A 277 -7.06 -22.14 2.62
C ALA A 277 -7.07 -21.72 4.10
N TYR A 278 -8.24 -21.41 4.66
CA TYR A 278 -8.35 -20.91 6.03
C TYR A 278 -9.00 -21.88 7.01
N ASN A 279 -9.35 -23.08 6.56
CA ASN A 279 -10.09 -24.07 7.35
C ASN A 279 -11.37 -23.46 7.96
N VAL A 280 -12.15 -22.81 7.10
CA VAL A 280 -13.44 -22.15 7.42
C VAL A 280 -14.54 -22.68 6.51
N SER A 281 -15.80 -22.40 6.84
CA SER A 281 -16.94 -22.63 5.96
C SER A 281 -17.50 -21.29 5.48
N LEU A 282 -17.78 -21.18 4.18
CA LEU A 282 -18.45 -20.01 3.63
C LEU A 282 -19.95 -20.11 3.91
N GLU A 283 -20.46 -19.18 4.70
CA GLU A 283 -21.89 -18.99 4.92
C GLU A 283 -22.34 -17.76 4.15
N ASN A 284 -23.29 -17.94 3.23
CA ASN A 284 -23.73 -16.87 2.34
C ASN A 284 -22.54 -16.18 1.64
N ASN A 285 -21.64 -16.96 1.02
CA ASN A 285 -20.40 -16.49 0.37
C ASN A 285 -19.37 -15.80 1.28
N THR A 286 -19.60 -15.74 2.60
CA THR A 286 -18.73 -15.03 3.56
C THR A 286 -18.13 -15.95 4.62
N ALA A 287 -16.94 -15.60 5.12
CA ALA A 287 -16.36 -16.23 6.31
C ALA A 287 -15.47 -15.25 7.09
N THR A 288 -15.45 -15.38 8.42
CA THR A 288 -14.49 -14.67 9.27
C THR A 288 -13.10 -15.29 9.15
N LEU A 289 -12.12 -14.47 8.79
CA LEU A 289 -10.71 -14.80 8.66
C LEU A 289 -9.95 -14.21 9.85
N LYS A 290 -9.89 -14.98 10.95
CA LYS A 290 -9.31 -14.50 12.22
C LYS A 290 -7.82 -14.20 12.09
N GLY A 291 -7.40 -13.02 12.55
CA GLY A 291 -6.02 -12.56 12.52
C GLY A 291 -5.47 -12.27 11.11
N VAL A 292 -6.30 -12.35 10.06
CA VAL A 292 -5.89 -12.12 8.68
C VAL A 292 -6.08 -10.65 8.35
N VAL A 293 -4.99 -9.94 8.12
CA VAL A 293 -5.00 -8.50 7.78
C VAL A 293 -4.07 -8.16 6.61
N SER A 294 -3.08 -9.01 6.31
CA SER A 294 -2.09 -8.76 5.27
C SER A 294 -2.35 -9.61 4.03
N ARG A 295 -2.78 -8.98 2.92
CA ARG A 295 -2.88 -9.66 1.62
C ARG A 295 -1.58 -10.35 1.22
N LYS A 296 -0.43 -9.69 1.38
CA LYS A 296 0.89 -10.17 0.93
C LYS A 296 1.43 -11.34 1.76
N LYS A 297 1.22 -11.34 3.09
CA LYS A 297 1.76 -12.38 3.97
C LYS A 297 0.77 -13.50 4.29
N GLN A 298 -0.52 -13.20 4.36
CA GLN A 298 -1.53 -14.11 4.91
C GLN A 298 -2.55 -14.58 3.89
N ILE A 299 -2.73 -13.85 2.77
CA ILE A 299 -3.75 -14.21 1.76
C ILE A 299 -3.14 -14.82 0.52
N VAL A 300 -2.24 -14.10 -0.15
CA VAL A 300 -1.64 -14.52 -1.42
C VAL A 300 -0.89 -15.85 -1.27
N PRO A 301 0.01 -16.06 -0.28
CA PRO A 301 0.74 -17.33 -0.15
C PRO A 301 -0.18 -18.51 0.12
N VAL A 302 -1.14 -18.34 1.05
CA VAL A 302 -2.04 -19.41 1.49
C VAL A 302 -3.00 -19.83 0.37
N LEU A 303 -3.57 -18.86 -0.37
CA LEU A 303 -4.39 -19.17 -1.54
C LEU A 303 -3.55 -19.82 -2.64
N THR A 304 -2.33 -19.33 -2.89
CA THR A 304 -1.46 -19.92 -3.92
C THR A 304 -1.19 -21.40 -3.65
N GLU A 305 -0.89 -21.76 -2.39
CA GLU A 305 -0.70 -23.15 -1.98
C GLU A 305 -2.00 -23.95 -2.13
N ALA A 306 -3.15 -23.38 -1.74
CA ALA A 306 -4.45 -24.04 -1.85
C ALA A 306 -4.88 -24.31 -3.31
N PHE A 307 -4.45 -23.46 -4.26
CA PHE A 307 -4.64 -23.67 -5.71
C PHE A 307 -3.68 -24.70 -6.32
N GLN A 308 -2.55 -24.99 -5.66
CA GLN A 308 -1.58 -25.99 -6.10
C GLN A 308 -1.84 -27.38 -5.53
N ALA A 309 -2.58 -27.48 -4.43
CA ALA A 309 -2.89 -28.72 -3.70
C ALA A 309 -4.20 -29.38 -4.14
#